data_AF-A0A3Q8RTD7-F1
#
_entry.id   AF-A0A3Q8RTD7-F1
#
_cell.length_a   1.000
_cell.length_b   1.000
_cell.length_c   1.000
_cell.angle_alpha   90.00
_cell.angle_beta   90.00
_cell.angle_gamma   90.00
#
_symmetry.space_group_name_H-M   'P 1'
#
loop_
_entity.id
_entity.type
_entity.pdbx_description
1 polymer ?
#
loop_
_entity_poly.entity_id
_entity_poly.type
_entity_poly.pdbx_seq_one_letter_code
_entity_poly.pdbx_strand_id
1 'polypeptide(L)'
;MTYYNSQETVTLVGVYQGYTNGYYVFELENGDIIDFEQINKKNLEHLDLKSSAYKNKSFEITYKEIFDDVDDEDLVIFKLENLQLL
;
A
#
# COMPACT_ATOMS: atom_id res chain seq x y z
N MET A 1 17.42 -22.48 10.92
CA MET A 1 16.06 -21.92 10.95
C MET A 1 15.53 -21.88 9.54
N THR A 2 14.29 -22.29 9.31
CA THR A 2 13.63 -22.12 8.00
C THR A 2 13.06 -20.71 7.99
N TYR A 3 13.74 -19.78 7.33
CA TYR A 3 13.26 -18.41 7.16
C TYR A 3 11.90 -18.46 6.45
N TYR A 4 10.83 -18.08 7.15
CA TYR A 4 9.49 -18.05 6.60
C TYR A 4 9.29 -16.68 5.94
N ASN A 5 9.62 -16.58 4.64
CA ASN A 5 9.24 -15.41 3.85
C ASN A 5 7.83 -15.66 3.30
N SER A 6 6.80 -15.28 4.05
CA SER A 6 5.43 -15.23 3.53
C SER A 6 5.21 -13.89 2.85
N GLN A 7 4.67 -13.95 1.64
CA GLN A 7 4.17 -12.78 0.93
C GLN A 7 2.69 -13.01 0.68
N GLU A 8 1.85 -12.19 1.28
CA GLU A 8 0.42 -12.22 1.04
C GLU A 8 0.03 -11.05 0.16
N THR A 9 -0.83 -11.31 -0.83
CA THR A 9 -1.38 -10.26 -1.69
C THR A 9 -2.81 -10.00 -1.26
N VAL A 10 -3.08 -8.76 -0.88
CA VAL A 10 -4.38 -8.32 -0.39
C VAL A 10 -4.97 -7.32 -1.38
N THR A 11 -6.26 -7.48 -1.67
CA THR A 11 -7.04 -6.52 -2.47
C THR A 11 -8.23 -6.05 -1.67
N LEU A 12 -8.38 -4.73 -1.56
CA LEU A 12 -9.46 -4.09 -0.81
C LEU A 12 -9.77 -2.71 -1.38
N VAL A 13 -10.82 -2.05 -0.89
CA VAL A 13 -11.18 -0.69 -1.30
C VAL A 13 -10.78 0.30 -0.23
N GLY A 14 -10.24 1.45 -0.66
CA GLY A 14 -9.91 2.55 0.23
C GLY A 14 -9.88 3.90 -0.48
N VAL A 15 -9.97 4.96 0.31
CA VAL A 15 -9.94 6.35 -0.12
C VAL A 15 -8.52 6.90 0.02
N TYR A 16 -7.99 7.48 -1.06
CA TYR A 16 -6.67 8.08 -1.03
C TYR A 16 -6.65 9.39 -0.25
N GLN A 17 -5.95 9.42 0.87
CA GLN A 17 -5.84 10.59 1.74
C GLN A 17 -4.71 11.55 1.31
N GLY A 18 -3.70 11.02 0.62
CA GLY A 18 -2.59 11.78 0.05
C GLY A 18 -1.22 11.15 0.32
N TYR A 19 -0.17 11.89 -0.03
CA TYR A 19 1.21 11.52 0.25
C TYR A 19 1.73 12.33 1.44
N THR A 20 1.92 11.68 2.59
CA THR A 20 2.31 12.32 3.85
C THR A 20 3.51 11.60 4.46
N ASN A 21 4.49 12.36 4.95
CA ASN A 21 5.68 11.84 5.63
C ASN A 21 6.48 10.79 4.85
N GLY A 22 6.40 10.79 3.51
CA GLY A 22 7.08 9.82 2.66
C GLY A 22 6.23 8.62 2.24
N TYR A 23 5.01 8.49 2.76
CA TYR A 23 4.10 7.36 2.57
C TYR A 23 2.83 7.75 1.81
N TYR A 24 2.29 6.80 1.04
CA TYR A 24 0.96 6.95 0.42
C TYR A 24 -0.09 6.43 1.39
N VAL A 25 -0.98 7.32 1.84
CA VAL A 25 -1.94 7.06 2.90
C VAL A 25 -3.31 6.77 2.32
N PHE A 26 -3.91 5.66 2.73
CA PHE A 26 -5.26 5.27 2.34
C PHE A 26 -6.10 4.95 3.57
N GLU A 27 -7.35 5.43 3.55
CA GLU A 27 -8.36 5.08 4.54
C GLU A 27 -9.27 4.00 3.97
N LEU A 28 -9.35 2.87 4.62
CA LEU A 28 -10.12 1.71 4.18
C LEU A 28 -11.62 1.89 4.49
N GLU A 29 -12.46 1.06 3.88
CA GLU A 29 -13.92 1.09 4.13
C GLU A 29 -14.31 0.84 5.60
N ASN A 30 -13.47 0.13 6.36
CA ASN A 30 -13.67 -0.12 7.79
C ASN A 30 -13.15 1.02 8.69
N GLY A 31 -12.58 2.09 8.11
CA GLY A 31 -12.00 3.23 8.83
C GLY A 31 -10.55 3.03 9.27
N ASP A 32 -9.92 1.90 8.95
CA ASP A 32 -8.48 1.71 9.18
C ASP A 32 -7.66 2.55 8.21
N ILE A 33 -6.46 2.95 8.64
CA ILE A 33 -5.52 3.72 7.82
C ILE A 33 -4.30 2.85 7.53
N ILE A 34 -3.93 2.74 6.26
CA ILE A 34 -2.73 2.05 5.81
C ILE A 34 -1.76 3.05 5.17
N ASP A 35 -0.51 2.99 5.62
CA ASP A 35 0.62 3.73 5.08
C ASP A 35 1.50 2.81 4.23
N PHE A 36 1.56 3.06 2.92
CA PHE A 36 2.40 2.25 2.02
C PHE A 36 3.83 2.78 1.96
N GLU A 37 4.78 1.95 2.41
CA GLU A 37 6.22 2.24 2.42
C GLU A 37 6.87 2.06 1.06
N GLN A 38 6.42 1.05 0.33
CA GLN A 38 6.92 0.75 -1.00
C GLN A 38 5.81 0.83 -2.03
N ILE A 39 6.17 1.27 -3.23
CA ILE A 39 5.24 1.31 -4.36
C ILE A 39 5.84 0.59 -5.58
N ASN A 40 4.99 -0.12 -6.30
CA ASN A 40 5.33 -0.67 -7.60
C ASN A 40 5.17 0.41 -8.67
N LYS A 41 6.25 1.17 -8.87
CA LYS A 41 6.27 2.32 -9.80
C LYS A 41 5.81 1.97 -11.21
N LYS A 42 6.06 0.76 -11.71
CA LYS A 42 5.65 0.34 -13.07
C LYS A 42 4.14 0.24 -13.21
N ASN A 43 3.49 -0.30 -12.20
CA ASN A 43 2.04 -0.45 -12.24
C ASN A 43 1.33 0.86 -11.99
N LEU A 44 1.97 1.80 -11.28
CA LEU A 44 1.37 3.07 -10.88
C LEU A 44 1.87 4.26 -11.70
N GLU A 45 2.70 4.05 -12.73
CA GLU A 45 3.27 5.14 -13.54
C GLU A 45 2.20 5.98 -14.24
N HIS A 46 1.03 5.39 -14.50
CA HIS A 46 -0.11 6.03 -15.14
C HIS A 46 -0.96 6.86 -14.17
N LEU A 47 -0.73 6.73 -12.86
CA LEU A 47 -1.44 7.47 -11.81
C LEU A 47 -0.49 8.49 -11.19
N ASP A 48 -0.77 9.78 -11.39
CA ASP A 48 -0.04 10.84 -10.72
C ASP A 48 -0.52 11.01 -9.27
N LEU A 49 -0.20 10.04 -8.42
CA LEU A 49 -0.60 10.02 -7.00
C LEU A 49 0.00 11.18 -6.19
N LYS A 50 1.06 11.82 -6.68
CA LYS A 50 1.65 13.00 -6.03
C LYS A 50 0.81 14.26 -6.31
N SER A 51 0.04 14.27 -7.38
CA SER A 51 -0.93 15.31 -7.65
C SER A 51 -2.11 15.22 -6.69
N SER A 52 -2.63 16.36 -6.27
CA SER A 52 -3.85 16.45 -5.46
C SER A 52 -5.11 15.99 -6.20
N ALA A 53 -5.01 15.69 -7.50
CA ALA A 53 -6.13 15.29 -8.36
C ALA A 53 -6.83 13.98 -7.94
N TYR A 54 -6.13 13.13 -7.18
CA TYR A 54 -6.66 11.84 -6.73
C TYR A 54 -7.02 11.81 -5.25
N LYS A 55 -6.80 12.92 -4.51
CA LYS A 55 -7.15 13.01 -3.10
C LYS A 55 -8.66 12.87 -2.91
N ASN A 56 -9.07 12.15 -1.87
CA ASN A 56 -10.46 11.80 -1.55
C ASN A 56 -11.17 10.96 -2.62
N LYS A 57 -10.44 10.29 -3.51
CA LYS A 57 -11.02 9.31 -4.45
C LYS A 57 -10.88 7.90 -3.92
N SER A 58 -11.89 7.08 -4.20
CA SER A 58 -11.87 5.66 -3.87
C SER A 58 -11.10 4.88 -4.93
N PHE A 59 -10.26 3.96 -4.46
CA PHE A 59 -9.48 3.05 -5.28
C PHE A 59 -9.71 1.63 -4.81
N GLU A 60 -9.71 0.69 -5.75
CA GLU A 60 -9.34 -0.68 -5.45
C GLU A 60 -7.81 -0.73 -5.31
N ILE A 61 -7.37 -1.13 -4.13
CA ILE A 61 -5.98 -1.15 -3.68
C ILE A 61 -5.53 -2.60 -3.65
N THR A 62 -4.50 -2.92 -4.44
CA THR A 62 -3.82 -4.22 -4.36
C THR A 62 -2.42 -4.00 -3.79
N TYR A 63 -2.11 -4.65 -2.68
CA TYR A 63 -0.80 -4.54 -2.04
C TYR A 63 -0.29 -5.90 -1.58
N LYS A 64 1.00 -5.96 -1.28
CA LYS A 64 1.67 -7.12 -0.70
C LYS A 64 2.13 -6.82 0.71
N GLU A 65 1.86 -7.76 1.60
CA GLU A 65 2.40 -7.81 2.94
C GLU A 65 3.62 -8.72 2.88
N ILE A 66 4.79 -8.14 3.14
CA ILE A 66 6.06 -8.86 3.12
C ILE A 66 6.52 -8.98 4.57
N PHE A 67 6.48 -10.20 5.08
CA PHE A 67 6.95 -10.53 6.42
C PHE A 67 8.41 -10.93 6.34
N ASP A 68 9.29 -10.20 7.04
CA ASP A 68 10.72 -10.52 7.12
C ASP A 68 11.08 -10.96 8.54
N ASP A 69 11.17 -12.28 8.73
CA ASP A 69 11.50 -12.95 10.01
C ASP A 69 13.04 -13.06 10.19
N VAL A 70 13.82 -12.18 9.54
CA VAL A 70 15.29 -12.30 9.46
C VAL A 70 16.00 -11.49 10.55
N ASP A 71 15.36 -10.44 11.06
CA ASP A 71 15.82 -9.63 12.19
C ASP A 71 14.82 -9.72 13.35
N ASP A 72 15.27 -9.62 14.61
CA ASP A 72 14.50 -9.68 15.86
C ASP A 72 13.34 -8.64 15.97
N GLU A 73 13.13 -7.82 14.93
CA GLU A 73 12.02 -6.89 14.78
C GLU A 73 11.05 -7.44 13.73
N ASP A 74 9.85 -7.87 14.16
CA ASP A 74 8.73 -8.27 13.29
C ASP A 74 8.30 -7.09 12.39
N LEU A 75 9.06 -6.86 11.31
CA LEU A 75 8.79 -5.80 10.34
C LEU A 75 7.90 -6.33 9.24
N VAL A 76 6.69 -5.77 9.14
CA VAL A 76 5.77 -6.03 8.03
C VAL A 76 5.86 -4.86 7.06
N ILE A 77 6.37 -5.13 5.86
CA ILE A 77 6.48 -4.12 4.81
C ILE A 77 5.23 -4.17 3.93
N PHE A 78 4.53 -3.04 3.86
CA PHE A 78 3.39 -2.86 2.95
C PHE A 78 3.86 -2.31 1.61
N LYS A 79 3.81 -3.14 0.58
CA LYS A 79 4.16 -2.76 -0.79
C LYS A 79 2.91 -2.63 -1.64
N LEU A 80 2.58 -1.39 -2.02
CA LEU A 80 1.49 -1.11 -2.94
C LEU A 80 1.84 -1.63 -4.35
N GLU A 81 1.07 -2.59 -4.86
CA GLU A 81 1.32 -3.23 -6.14
C GLU A 81 0.47 -2.63 -7.26
N ASN A 82 -0.77 -2.26 -7.00
CA ASN A 82 -1.66 -1.67 -8.00
C ASN A 82 -2.74 -0.80 -7.35
N LEU A 83 -3.25 0.16 -8.12
CA LEU A 83 -4.41 0.97 -7.79
C LEU A 83 -5.30 1.06 -9.01
N GLN A 84 -6.61 0.88 -8.81
CA GLN A 84 -7.60 1.10 -9.85
C GLN A 84 -8.64 2.08 -9.33
N LEU A 85 -8.82 3.20 -10.06
CA LEU A 85 -9.83 4.19 -9.71
C LEU A 85 -11.23 3.61 -9.92
N LEU A 86 -12.11 3.79 -8.93
CA LEU A 86 -13.53 3.40 -8.97
C LEU A 86 -14.43 4.52 -9.49
#